data_AF-A0A954W9N0-F1
#
_entry.id   AF-A0A954W9N0-F1
#
_cell.length_a   1.000
_cell.length_b   1.000
_cell.length_c   1.000
_cell.angle_alpha   90.00
_cell.angle_beta   90.00
_cell.angle_gamma   90.00
#
_symmetry.space_group_name_H-M   'P 1'
#
loop_
_entity.id
_entity.type
_entity.pdbx_description
1 polymer ?
#
loop_
_entity_poly.entity_id
_entity_poly.type
_entity_poly.pdbx_seq_one_letter_code
_entity_poly.pdbx_strand_id
1 'polypeptide(L)'
;MPNLEAYLAENATRFEDDLCELLRIPSVSTDSQFAGDVRQAGQWVADHLRRIGLQTELIDTAGHPIVYAESPAVPGAPTVLVYGHYDVQPPDPLNEWLTPPFEPTR
;
A
#
# COMPACT_ATOMS: atom_id res chain seq x y z
N MET A 1 0.31 24.28 12.72
CA MET A 1 0.10 23.14 11.80
C MET A 1 -0.76 23.65 10.66
N PRO A 2 -0.47 23.35 9.39
CA PRO A 2 -1.43 23.61 8.32
C PRO A 2 -2.78 22.99 8.71
N ASN A 3 -3.88 23.62 8.30
CA ASN A 3 -5.20 23.04 8.50
C ASN A 3 -5.22 21.66 7.82
N LEU A 4 -5.45 20.58 8.58
CA LEU A 4 -5.45 19.22 8.08
C LEU A 4 -6.42 19.05 6.91
N GLU A 5 -7.62 19.63 7.00
CA GLU A 5 -8.62 19.56 5.94
C GLU A 5 -8.13 20.24 4.65
N ALA A 6 -7.48 21.40 4.78
CA ALA A 6 -6.91 22.10 3.64
C ALA A 6 -5.78 21.28 3.00
N TYR A 7 -4.88 20.71 3.81
CA TYR A 7 -3.80 19.86 3.31
C TYR A 7 -4.33 18.61 2.60
N LEU A 8 -5.37 17.96 3.16
CA LEU A 8 -6.02 16.80 2.54
C LEU A 8 -6.66 17.19 1.20
N ALA A 9 -7.37 18.31 1.14
CA ALA A 9 -7.99 18.80 -0.09
C ALA A 9 -6.95 19.15 -1.17
N GLU A 10 -5.87 19.86 -0.80
CA GLU A 10 -4.78 20.24 -1.70
C GLU A 10 -4.01 19.04 -2.27
N ASN A 11 -4.00 17.91 -1.57
CA ASN A 11 -3.24 16.71 -1.94
C ASN A 11 -4.12 15.54 -2.40
N ALA A 12 -5.45 15.70 -2.45
CA ALA A 12 -6.39 14.62 -2.73
C ALA A 12 -6.06 13.87 -4.04
N THR A 13 -5.83 14.60 -5.14
CA THR A 13 -5.45 14.01 -6.43
C THR A 13 -4.20 13.14 -6.30
N ARG A 14 -3.17 13.60 -5.60
CA ARG A 14 -1.94 12.83 -5.39
C ARG A 14 -2.18 11.56 -4.58
N PHE A 15 -2.99 11.62 -3.52
CA PHE A 15 -3.31 10.44 -2.72
C PHE A 15 -4.11 9.41 -3.50
N GLU A 16 -5.07 9.86 -4.31
CA GLU A 16 -5.79 8.97 -5.21
C GLU A 16 -4.86 8.39 -6.29
N ASP A 17 -3.90 9.17 -6.80
CA ASP A 17 -2.91 8.71 -7.79
C ASP A 17 -2.03 7.62 -7.18
N ASP A 18 -1.49 7.86 -5.99
CA ASP A 18 -0.73 6.88 -5.20
C ASP A 18 -1.57 5.60 -4.98
N LEU A 19 -2.84 5.72 -4.60
CA LEU A 19 -3.73 4.57 -4.44
C LEU A 19 -3.94 3.82 -5.76
N CYS A 20 -4.23 4.53 -6.85
CA CYS A 20 -4.41 3.89 -8.14
C CYS A 20 -3.12 3.21 -8.64
N GLU A 21 -1.93 3.75 -8.36
CA GLU A 21 -0.65 3.09 -8.66
C GLU A 21 -0.55 1.74 -7.95
N LEU A 22 -0.84 1.70 -6.65
CA LEU A 22 -0.82 0.45 -5.88
C LEU A 22 -1.87 -0.56 -6.39
N LEU A 23 -3.09 -0.11 -6.67
CA LEU A 23 -4.19 -0.96 -7.15
C LEU A 23 -3.94 -1.58 -8.53
N ARG A 24 -3.00 -1.04 -9.32
CA ARG A 24 -2.59 -1.64 -10.59
C ARG A 24 -1.69 -2.86 -10.42
N ILE A 25 -1.19 -3.11 -9.21
CA ILE A 25 -0.36 -4.27 -8.92
C ILE A 25 -1.30 -5.41 -8.48
N PRO A 26 -1.42 -6.51 -9.24
CA PRO A 26 -2.31 -7.62 -8.91
C PRO A 26 -1.68 -8.50 -7.83
N SER A 27 -1.59 -7.99 -6.59
CA SER A 27 -0.98 -8.66 -5.43
C SER A 27 -1.83 -9.81 -4.87
N VAL A 28 -2.24 -10.76 -5.72
CA VAL A 28 -3.09 -11.89 -5.36
C VAL A 28 -2.28 -12.93 -4.59
N SER A 29 -2.39 -12.97 -3.26
CA SER A 29 -1.54 -13.84 -2.43
C SER A 29 -1.89 -15.32 -2.47
N THR A 30 -3.12 -15.66 -2.87
CA THR A 30 -3.64 -17.03 -2.91
C THR A 30 -3.18 -17.81 -4.13
N ASP A 31 -2.60 -17.14 -5.13
CA ASP A 31 -2.07 -17.75 -6.34
C ASP A 31 -0.56 -17.45 -6.49
N SER A 32 0.23 -18.53 -6.47
CA SER A 32 1.70 -18.47 -6.58
C SER A 32 2.21 -17.80 -7.87
N GLN A 33 1.39 -17.72 -8.92
CA GLN A 33 1.76 -17.02 -10.16
C GLN A 33 1.97 -15.52 -9.92
N PHE A 34 1.28 -14.94 -8.93
CA PHE A 34 1.38 -13.53 -8.55
C PHE A 34 2.38 -13.27 -7.42
N ALA A 35 3.22 -14.24 -7.04
CA ALA A 35 4.22 -14.03 -5.98
C ALA A 35 5.18 -12.87 -6.29
N GLY A 36 5.48 -12.62 -7.57
CA GLY A 36 6.23 -11.46 -8.03
C GLY A 36 5.48 -10.14 -7.79
N ASP A 37 4.19 -10.10 -8.12
CA ASP A 37 3.32 -8.94 -7.94
C ASP A 37 3.08 -8.63 -6.45
N VAL A 38 2.93 -9.64 -5.60
CA VAL A 38 2.85 -9.46 -4.14
C VAL A 38 4.12 -8.81 -3.62
N ARG A 39 5.30 -9.28 -4.03
CA ARG A 39 6.58 -8.63 -3.68
C ARG A 39 6.64 -7.20 -4.22
N GLN A 40 6.18 -6.95 -5.44
CA GLN A 40 6.14 -5.62 -6.03
C GLN A 40 5.24 -4.67 -5.22
N ALA A 41 4.07 -5.11 -4.79
CA ALA A 41 3.18 -4.32 -3.93
C ALA A 41 3.82 -4.03 -2.57
N GLY A 42 4.46 -5.02 -1.95
CA GLY A 42 5.22 -4.81 -0.71
C GLY A 42 6.34 -3.79 -0.88
N GLN A 43 7.08 -3.85 -1.99
CA GLN A 43 8.12 -2.86 -2.31
C GLN A 43 7.53 -1.46 -2.54
N TRP A 44 6.40 -1.34 -3.26
CA TRP A 44 5.73 -0.06 -3.47
C TRP A 44 5.32 0.57 -2.13
N VAL A 45 4.73 -0.22 -1.22
CA VAL A 45 4.35 0.25 0.13
C VAL A 45 5.59 0.69 0.91
N ALA A 46 6.66 -0.10 0.88
CA ALA A 46 7.91 0.26 1.54
C ALA A 46 8.50 1.57 1.01
N ASP A 47 8.48 1.77 -0.31
CA ASP A 47 8.99 2.99 -0.94
C ASP A 47 8.09 4.20 -0.66
N HIS A 48 6.77 4.02 -0.62
CA HIS A 48 5.84 5.07 -0.22
C HIS A 48 6.08 5.51 1.23
N LEU A 49 6.20 4.57 2.18
CA LEU A 49 6.48 4.86 3.59
C LEU A 49 7.83 5.56 3.77
N ARG A 50 8.85 5.17 2.99
CA ARG A 50 10.15 5.85 2.96
C ARG A 50 10.04 7.28 2.42
N ARG A 51 9.26 7.51 1.35
CA ARG A 51 9.03 8.85 0.77
C ARG A 51 8.38 9.82 1.76
N ILE A 52 7.51 9.33 2.64
CA ILE A 52 6.87 10.16 3.68
C ILE A 52 7.73 10.32 4.95
N GLY A 53 8.96 9.79 4.96
CA GLY A 53 9.96 10.04 6.00
C GLY A 53 10.06 8.99 7.10
N LEU A 54 9.49 7.78 6.90
CA LEU A 54 9.62 6.68 7.86
C LEU A 54 10.88 5.85 7.59
N GLN A 55 11.51 5.35 8.66
CA GLN A 55 12.51 4.29 8.54
C GLN A 55 11.77 3.02 8.15
N THR A 56 12.14 2.40 7.03
CA THR A 56 11.34 1.34 6.40
C THR A 56 12.20 0.18 5.90
N GLU A 57 11.74 -1.04 6.17
CA GLU A 57 12.36 -2.30 5.78
C GLU A 57 11.33 -3.22 5.10
N LEU A 58 11.76 -3.88 4.02
CA LEU A 58 11.05 -5.00 3.42
C LEU A 58 11.72 -6.28 3.91
N ILE A 59 11.01 -7.06 4.71
CA ILE A 59 11.54 -8.23 5.41
C ILE A 59 11.10 -9.49 4.67
N ASP A 60 12.05 -10.25 4.14
CA ASP A 60 11.78 -11.54 3.52
C ASP A 60 11.29 -12.56 4.57
N THR A 61 10.29 -13.35 4.19
CA THR A 61 9.76 -14.45 5.01
C THR A 61 9.83 -15.77 4.23
N ALA A 62 9.37 -16.87 4.83
CA ALA A 62 9.20 -18.13 4.09
C ALA A 62 8.10 -18.04 3.00
N GLY A 63 7.23 -17.02 3.05
CA GLY A 63 6.22 -16.72 2.04
C GLY A 63 6.38 -15.29 1.53
N HIS A 64 5.27 -14.54 1.53
CA HIS A 64 5.27 -13.14 1.09
C HIS A 64 6.02 -12.24 2.09
N PRO A 65 6.71 -11.18 1.63
CA PRO A 65 7.48 -10.32 2.52
C PRO A 65 6.57 -9.54 3.49
N ILE A 66 7.13 -8.99 4.55
CA ILE A 66 6.42 -8.06 5.45
C ILE A 66 7.04 -6.69 5.30
N VAL A 67 6.21 -5.64 5.27
CA VAL A 67 6.69 -4.26 5.33
C VAL A 67 6.66 -3.81 6.79
N TYR A 68 7.82 -3.40 7.28
CA TYR A 68 7.94 -2.74 8.58
C TYR A 68 8.36 -1.30 8.38
N ALA A 69 7.70 -0.38 9.07
CA ALA A 69 8.11 1.02 9.10
C ALA A 69 7.88 1.63 10.47
N GLU A 70 8.78 2.53 10.85
CA GLU A 70 8.70 3.27 12.11
C GLU A 70 9.06 4.74 11.94
N SER A 71 8.39 5.58 12.73
CA SER A 71 8.78 6.98 12.91
C SER A 71 9.75 7.11 14.09
N PRO A 72 10.54 8.19 14.16
CA PRO A 72 11.33 8.48 15.35
C PRO A 72 10.45 8.59 16.60
N ALA A 73 10.97 8.10 17.73
CA ALA A 73 10.29 8.23 19.01
C ALA A 73 10.02 9.71 19.35
N VAL A 74 8.79 10.01 19.76
CA VAL A 74 8.38 11.36 20.17
C VAL A 74 8.34 11.40 21.71
N PRO A 75 9.22 12.18 22.38
CA PRO A 75 9.26 12.25 23.83
C PRO A 75 7.90 12.62 24.43
N GLY A 76 7.43 11.81 25.40
CA GLY A 76 6.16 12.03 26.09
C GLY A 76 4.90 11.61 25.31
N ALA A 77 5.04 11.07 24.09
CA ALA A 77 3.93 10.52 23.32
C ALA A 77 3.90 8.98 23.38
N PRO A 78 2.72 8.34 23.27
CA PRO A 78 2.61 6.90 23.16
C PRO A 78 3.06 6.40 21.79
N THR A 79 3.50 5.14 21.73
CA THR A 79 3.71 4.42 20.47
C THR A 79 2.39 3.78 20.01
N VAL A 80 2.06 3.96 18.73
CA VAL A 80 0.88 3.34 18.10
C VAL A 80 1.35 2.37 17.02
N LEU A 81 0.81 1.15 17.04
CA LEU A 81 1.02 0.16 15.98
C LEU A 81 -0.18 0.17 15.03
N VAL A 82 0.08 0.35 13.73
CA VAL A 82 -0.91 0.20 12.66
C VAL A 82 -0.58 -1.08 11.90
N TYR A 83 -1.55 -1.99 11.82
CA TYR A 83 -1.45 -3.24 11.06
C TYR A 83 -2.39 -3.19 9.87
N GLY A 84 -1.90 -3.66 8.72
CA GLY A 84 -2.66 -3.79 7.48
C GLY A 84 -2.05 -4.86 6.58
N HIS A 85 -2.68 -5.10 5.44
CA HIS A 85 -2.22 -6.02 4.42
C HIS A 85 -2.26 -5.32 3.06
N TYR A 86 -1.41 -5.78 2.13
CA TYR A 86 -1.27 -5.19 0.78
C TYR A 86 -1.54 -6.22 -0.32
N ASP A 87 -1.83 -7.47 0.05
CA ASP A 87 -2.35 -8.49 -0.84
C ASP A 87 -3.87 -8.41 -0.97
N VAL A 88 -4.37 -8.96 -2.07
CA VAL A 88 -5.78 -8.93 -2.44
C VAL A 88 -6.28 -10.31 -2.86
N GLN A 89 -7.59 -10.42 -3.04
CA GLN A 89 -8.23 -11.64 -3.54
C GLN A 89 -8.14 -11.71 -5.07
N PRO A 90 -8.26 -12.91 -5.66
CA PRO A 90 -8.48 -13.06 -7.09
C PRO A 90 -9.74 -12.29 -7.53
N PRO A 91 -9.75 -11.67 -8.71
CA PRO A 91 -10.88 -10.86 -9.17
C PRO A 91 -12.01 -11.68 -9.79
N ASP A 92 -11.97 -13.01 -9.75
CA ASP A 92 -12.99 -13.84 -10.37
C ASP A 92 -14.38 -13.66 -9.74
N PRO A 93 -15.45 -13.70 -10.55
CA PRO A 93 -15.45 -13.93 -12.00
C PRO A 93 -15.25 -12.63 -12.82
N LEU A 94 -14.30 -12.67 -13.76
CA LEU A 94 -13.92 -11.49 -14.57
C LEU A 94 -15.07 -10.87 -15.38
N ASN A 95 -16.08 -11.66 -15.77
CA ASN A 95 -17.20 -11.18 -16.57
C ASN A 95 -18.24 -10.35 -15.78
N GLU A 96 -18.12 -10.26 -14.47
CA GLU A 96 -18.99 -9.40 -13.64
C GLU A 96 -18.43 -7.98 -13.47
N TRP A 97 -17.18 -7.76 -13.87
CA TRP A 97 -16.55 -6.46 -13.80
C TRP A 97 -17.00 -5.53 -14.94
N LEU A 98 -17.33 -4.29 -14.60
CA LEU A 98 -17.64 -3.24 -15.57
C LEU A 98 -16.37 -2.62 -16.18
N THR A 99 -15.28 -2.64 -15.44
CA THR A 99 -13.93 -2.16 -15.81
C THR A 99 -12.91 -3.18 -15.35
N PRO A 100 -11.74 -3.33 -16.01
CA PRO A 100 -10.77 -4.35 -15.62
C PRO A 100 -10.34 -4.19 -14.15
N PRO A 101 -10.24 -5.29 -13.37
CA PRO A 101 -10.13 -5.25 -11.90
C PRO A 101 -8.90 -4.52 -11.36
N PHE A 102 -7.81 -4.53 -12.12
CA PHE A 102 -6.55 -3.87 -11.79
C PHE A 102 -6.30 -2.64 -12.66
N GLU A 103 -7.35 -2.08 -13.28
CA GLU A 103 -7.33 -0.79 -13.99
C GLU A 103 -8.30 0.19 -13.30
N PRO A 104 -7.86 0.87 -12.21
CA PRO A 104 -8.72 1.79 -11.47
C PRO A 104 -9.28 2.91 -12.35
N THR A 105 -10.59 3.12 -12.27
CA THR A 105 -11.31 4.19 -12.97
C THR A 105 -11.82 5.24 -12.00
N ARG A 106 -11.83 6.51 -12.42
CA ARG A 106 -12.37 7.66 -11.68
C ARG A 106 -13.50 8.31 -12.45
#